data_AF-B7QGQ3-F1
#
_entry.id   AF-B7QGQ3-F1
#
_cell.length_a   1.000
_cell.length_b   1.000
_cell.length_c   1.000
_cell.angle_alpha   90.00
_cell.angle_beta   90.00
_cell.angle_gamma   90.00
#
_symmetry.space_group_name_H-M   'P 1'
#
loop_
_entity.id
_entity.type
_entity.pdbx_description
1 polymer ?
#
loop_
_entity_poly.entity_id
_entity_poly.type
_entity_poly.pdbx_seq_one_letter_code
_entity_poly.pdbx_strand_id
1 'polypeptide(L)'
;MAREYREKVEKELREICYDVLGLLDKYLIPKASNAESKVFYLKMKGDYYRYLAEVATGEQRNSVVEESQKAYQEAFDISKSKMQPTHPIRRLTTPSQSWTR
;
A
#
# COMPACT_ATOMS: atom_id res chain seq x y z
N MET A 1 -23.75 16.15 14.87
CA MET A 1 -23.15 15.30 15.93
C MET A 1 -22.48 14.04 15.39
N ALA A 2 -23.18 12.97 14.98
CA ALA A 2 -22.51 11.71 14.55
C ALA A 2 -21.77 11.77 13.19
N ARG A 3 -22.03 12.80 12.37
CA ARG A 3 -21.41 12.99 11.06
C ARG A 3 -20.11 13.81 11.15
N GLU A 4 -20.10 14.88 11.94
CA GLU A 4 -18.90 15.69 12.21
C GLU A 4 -17.80 14.90 12.93
N TYR A 5 -18.17 13.98 13.82
CA TYR A 5 -17.19 13.13 14.49
C TYR A 5 -16.56 12.11 13.54
N ARG A 6 -17.35 11.57 12.59
CA ARG A 6 -16.82 10.72 11.51
C ARG A 6 -15.88 11.48 10.61
N GLU A 7 -16.25 12.68 10.18
CA GLU A 7 -15.41 13.53 9.32
C GLU A 7 -14.07 13.90 9.97
N LYS A 8 -14.04 14.14 11.29
CA LYS A 8 -12.78 14.34 12.04
C LYS A 8 -11.89 13.08 12.03
N VAL A 9 -12.45 11.91 12.34
CA VAL A 9 -11.71 10.64 12.34
C VAL A 9 -11.19 10.30 10.93
N GLU A 10 -12.01 10.53 9.90
CA GLU A 10 -11.60 10.32 8.51
C GLU A 10 -10.46 11.26 8.08
N LYS A 11 -10.40 12.48 8.64
CA LYS A 11 -9.33 13.43 8.38
C LYS A 11 -8.03 12.99 9.07
N GLU A 12 -8.10 12.64 10.35
CA GLU A 12 -6.93 12.14 11.11
C GLU A 12 -6.37 10.86 10.47
N LEU A 13 -7.23 9.94 10.04
CA LEU A 13 -6.80 8.71 9.38
C LEU A 13 -6.09 9.00 8.04
N ARG A 14 -6.62 9.96 7.26
CA ARG A 14 -5.95 10.43 6.03
C ARG A 14 -4.57 11.02 6.32
N GLU A 15 -4.45 11.88 7.32
CA GLU A 15 -3.18 12.51 7.70
C GLU A 15 -2.13 11.45 8.11
N ILE A 16 -2.51 10.50 8.98
CA ILE A 16 -1.64 9.39 9.39
C ILE A 16 -1.21 8.53 8.20
N CYS A 17 -2.13 8.21 7.29
CA CYS A 17 -1.80 7.45 6.09
C CYS A 17 -0.79 8.18 5.20
N TYR A 18 -0.95 9.49 4.98
CA TYR A 18 0.00 10.27 4.19
C TYR A 18 1.37 10.41 4.86
N ASP A 19 1.42 10.54 6.19
CA ASP A 19 2.67 10.56 6.94
C ASP A 19 3.45 9.25 6.78
N VAL A 20 2.76 8.11 6.91
CA VAL A 20 3.42 6.80 6.74
C VAL A 20 3.85 6.57 5.29
N LEU A 21 3.03 6.96 4.32
CA LEU A 21 3.42 6.93 2.90
C LEU A 21 4.66 7.79 2.63
N GLY A 22 4.73 8.99 3.22
CA GLY A 22 5.89 9.86 3.13
C GLY A 22 7.15 9.26 3.75
N LEU A 23 7.03 8.55 4.88
CA LEU A 23 8.15 7.84 5.49
C LEU A 23 8.63 6.66 4.63
N LEU A 24 7.68 5.94 4.02
CA LEU A 24 7.97 4.82 3.12
C LEU A 24 8.79 5.27 1.91
N ASP A 25 8.34 6.32 1.23
CA ASP A 25 8.98 6.81 0.01
C ASP A 25 10.31 7.54 0.28
N LYS A 26 10.40 8.33 1.35
CA LYS A 26 11.61 9.12 1.63
C LYS A 26 12.73 8.32 2.29
N TYR A 27 12.39 7.34 3.12
CA TYR A 27 13.38 6.66 3.96
C TYR A 27 13.44 5.15 3.74
N LEU A 28 12.32 4.44 3.78
CA LEU A 28 12.35 2.98 3.85
C LEU A 28 12.65 2.33 2.48
N ILE A 29 11.98 2.76 1.42
CA ILE A 29 12.20 2.27 0.05
C ILE A 29 13.62 2.55 -0.46
N PRO A 30 14.19 3.77 -0.32
CA PRO A 30 15.55 4.05 -0.79
C PRO A 30 16.64 3.43 0.10
N LYS A 31 16.39 3.23 1.40
CA LYS A 31 17.34 2.54 2.30
C LYS A 31 17.27 1.01 2.21
N ALA A 32 16.22 0.45 1.61
CA ALA A 32 16.06 -1.00 1.48
C ALA A 32 17.09 -1.59 0.50
N SER A 33 18.21 -2.07 1.03
CA SER A 33 19.25 -2.76 0.26
C SER A 33 18.80 -4.17 -0.16
N ASN A 34 17.98 -4.83 0.67
CA ASN A 34 17.48 -6.18 0.42
C ASN A 34 16.19 -6.13 -0.41
N ALA A 35 16.12 -6.96 -1.45
CA ALA A 35 14.93 -7.08 -2.30
C ALA A 35 13.68 -7.51 -1.51
N GLU A 36 13.85 -8.34 -0.46
CA GLU A 36 12.77 -8.73 0.45
C GLU A 36 12.19 -7.56 1.22
N SER A 37 13.03 -6.74 1.83
CA SER A 37 12.60 -5.54 2.54
C SER A 37 11.93 -4.55 1.60
N LYS A 38 12.46 -4.41 0.37
CA LYS A 38 11.86 -3.52 -0.65
C LYS A 38 10.45 -3.97 -1.04
N VAL A 39 10.26 -5.26 -1.30
CA VAL A 39 8.93 -5.83 -1.58
C VAL A 39 7.99 -5.66 -0.39
N PHE A 40 8.48 -5.86 0.84
CA PHE A 40 7.68 -5.66 2.05
C PHE A 40 7.21 -4.21 2.19
N TYR A 41 8.08 -3.23 1.97
CA TYR A 41 7.72 -1.82 2.03
C TYR A 41 6.76 -1.40 0.91
N LEU A 42 6.95 -1.92 -0.31
CA LEU A 42 6.03 -1.66 -1.43
C LEU A 42 4.64 -2.27 -1.19
N LYS A 43 4.59 -3.49 -0.63
CA LYS A 43 3.31 -4.08 -0.20
C LYS A 43 2.64 -3.20 0.85
N MET A 44 3.40 -2.76 1.84
CA MET A 44 2.89 -1.91 2.91
C MET A 44 2.38 -0.55 2.38
N LYS A 45 3.08 0.02 1.38
CA LYS A 45 2.64 1.22 0.65
C LYS A 45 1.27 1.01 0.00
N GLY A 46 1.08 -0.11 -0.71
CA GLY A 46 -0.22 -0.45 -1.28
C GLY A 46 -1.32 -0.64 -0.22
N ASP A 47 -0.99 -1.19 0.95
CA ASP A 47 -1.98 -1.41 2.04
C ASP A 47 -2.48 -0.07 2.59
N TYR A 48 -1.60 0.92 2.73
CA TYR A 48 -1.98 2.28 3.13
C TYR A 48 -2.83 3.00 2.07
N TYR A 49 -2.52 2.84 0.78
CA TYR A 49 -3.40 3.37 -0.27
C TYR A 49 -4.77 2.69 -0.32
N ARG A 50 -4.85 1.40 0.01
CA ARG A 50 -6.13 0.70 0.16
C ARG A 50 -6.95 1.27 1.32
N TYR A 51 -6.34 1.53 2.48
CA TYR A 51 -7.02 2.20 3.59
C TYR A 51 -7.49 3.62 3.20
N LEU A 52 -6.69 4.37 2.44
CA LEU A 52 -7.11 5.66 1.88
C LEU A 52 -8.30 5.51 0.92
N ALA A 53 -8.35 4.43 0.12
CA ALA A 53 -9.46 4.15 -0.79
C ALA A 53 -10.78 3.82 -0.08
N GLU A 54 -10.71 3.22 1.12
CA GLU A 54 -11.87 2.92 1.97
C GLU A 54 -12.52 4.21 2.52
N VAL A 55 -11.72 5.24 2.79
CA VAL A 55 -12.17 6.54 3.31
C VAL A 55 -12.47 7.55 2.18
N ALA A 56 -11.79 7.45 1.04
CA ALA A 56 -11.99 8.35 -0.09
C ALA A 56 -13.29 8.06 -0.85
N THR A 57 -13.98 9.13 -1.24
CA THR A 57 -15.21 9.07 -2.04
C THR A 57 -15.00 9.76 -3.40
N GLY A 58 -15.63 9.25 -4.45
CA GLY A 58 -15.61 9.87 -5.78
C GLY A 58 -14.28 9.67 -6.54
N GLU A 59 -13.82 10.70 -7.26
CA GLU A 59 -12.62 10.62 -8.11
C GLU A 59 -11.33 10.35 -7.33
N GLN A 60 -11.21 10.88 -6.10
CA GLN A 60 -10.03 10.65 -5.25
C GLN A 60 -9.82 9.15 -4.98
N ARG A 61 -10.90 8.37 -4.88
CA ARG A 61 -10.84 6.91 -4.69
C ARG A 61 -10.16 6.24 -5.89
N ASN A 62 -10.49 6.64 -7.11
CA ASN A 62 -9.94 6.02 -8.32
C ASN A 62 -8.43 6.27 -8.40
N SER A 63 -7.98 7.50 -8.11
CA SER A 63 -6.55 7.82 -8.09
C SER A 63 -5.79 7.01 -7.05
N VAL A 64 -6.29 6.88 -5.82
CA VAL A 64 -5.60 6.08 -4.78
C VAL A 64 -5.63 4.58 -5.08
N VAL A 65 -6.68 4.09 -5.75
CA VAL A 65 -6.75 2.69 -6.18
C VAL A 65 -5.72 2.39 -7.27
N GLU A 66 -5.53 3.28 -8.25
CA GLU A 66 -4.48 3.14 -9.24
C GLU A 66 -3.08 3.14 -8.61
N GLU A 67 -2.82 4.07 -7.67
CA GLU A 67 -1.53 4.13 -6.97
C GLU A 67 -1.28 2.88 -6.11
N SER A 68 -2.32 2.38 -5.45
CA SER A 68 -2.29 1.09 -4.74
C SER A 68 -1.91 -0.06 -5.68
N GLN A 69 -2.57 -0.17 -6.84
CA GLN A 69 -2.29 -1.21 -7.81
C GLN A 69 -0.87 -1.13 -8.37
N LYS A 70 -0.37 0.07 -8.67
CA LYS A 70 1.02 0.27 -9.12
C LYS A 70 2.02 -0.22 -8.07
N ALA A 71 1.83 0.15 -6.80
CA ALA A 71 2.71 -0.28 -5.71
C ALA A 71 2.75 -1.82 -5.57
N TYR A 72 1.60 -2.48 -5.71
CA TYR A 72 1.55 -3.95 -5.68
C TYR A 72 2.16 -4.60 -6.91
N GLN A 73 1.97 -4.02 -8.08
CA GLN A 73 2.57 -4.53 -9.31
C GLN A 73 4.10 -4.44 -9.25
N GLU A 74 4.64 -3.31 -8.78
CA GLU A 74 6.08 -3.17 -8.55
C GLU A 74 6.61 -4.18 -7.52
N ALA A 75 5.89 -4.39 -6.42
CA ALA A 75 6.23 -5.39 -5.41
C ALA A 75 6.27 -6.81 -6.02
N PHE A 76 5.29 -7.13 -6.87
CA PHE A 76 5.19 -8.41 -7.56
C PHE A 76 6.31 -8.62 -8.58
N ASP A 77 6.65 -7.60 -9.37
CA ASP A 77 7.70 -7.71 -10.39
C ASP A 77 9.08 -7.91 -9.74
N ILE A 78 9.34 -7.20 -8.64
CA ILE A 78 10.58 -7.38 -7.86
C ILE A 78 10.60 -8.76 -7.21
N SER A 79 9.49 -9.22 -6.61
CA SER A 79 9.42 -10.55 -5.99
C SER A 79 9.57 -11.67 -7.02
N LYS A 80 9.02 -11.49 -8.22
CA LYS A 80 9.13 -12.43 -9.34
C LYS A 80 10.57 -12.54 -9.84
N SER A 81 11.28 -11.42 -9.94
CA SER A 81 12.66 -11.35 -10.44
C SER A 81 13.70 -11.81 -9.42
N LYS A 82 13.51 -11.51 -8.13
CA LYS A 82 14.56 -11.65 -7.10
C LYS A 82 14.34 -12.77 -6.09
N MET A 83 13.15 -13.40 -6.04
CA MET A 83 12.83 -14.42 -5.03
C MET A 83 12.39 -15.74 -5.65
N GLN A 84 12.69 -16.84 -4.98
CA GLN A 84 12.19 -18.16 -5.38
C GLN A 84 10.68 -18.29 -5.12
N PRO A 85 9.94 -19.10 -5.94
CA PRO A 85 8.50 -19.32 -5.79
C PRO A 85 8.04 -19.82 -4.41
N THR A 86 8.95 -20.44 -3.66
CA THR A 86 8.69 -21.01 -2.33
C THR A 86 8.72 -19.97 -1.21
N HIS A 87 9.26 -18.78 -1.48
CA HIS A 87 9.47 -17.73 -0.46
C HIS A 87 8.13 -17.20 0.11
N PRO A 88 7.97 -17.09 1.45
CA PRO A 88 6.71 -16.67 2.07
C PRO A 88 6.23 -15.30 1.58
N ILE A 89 7.15 -14.35 1.41
CA ILE A 89 6.83 -12.98 0.94
C ILE A 89 6.29 -13.01 -0.49
N ARG A 90 6.85 -13.87 -1.36
CA ARG A 90 6.38 -13.99 -2.75
C ARG A 90 4.96 -14.54 -2.81
N ARG A 91 4.62 -15.51 -1.96
CA ARG A 91 3.24 -16.04 -1.84
C ARG A 91 2.23 -14.99 -1.38
N LEU A 92 2.64 -14.05 -0.53
CA LEU A 92 1.76 -12.96 -0.09
C LEU A 92 1.58 -11.88 -1.16
N THR A 93 2.53 -11.75 -2.09
CA THR A 93 2.45 -10.83 -3.24
C THR A 93 1.82 -11.43 -4.48
N THR A 94 1.71 -12.76 -4.57
CA THR A 94 0.96 -13.37 -5.67
C THR A 94 -0.50 -12.94 -5.59
N PRO A 95 -1.16 -12.64 -6.73
CA PRO A 95 -2.56 -12.23 -6.71
C PRO A 95 -3.45 -13.43 -6.32
N SER A 96 -3.53 -13.75 -5.02
CA SER A 96 -4.38 -14.82 -4.50
C SER A 96 -5.63 -14.20 -3.87
N GLN A 97 -6.68 -13.96 -4.67
CA GLN A 97 -8.09 -13.69 -4.29
C GLN A 97 -8.40 -12.58 -3.24
N SER A 98 -7.43 -12.02 -2.53
CA SER A 98 -7.56 -10.98 -1.51
C SER A 98 -7.46 -9.57 -2.09
N TRP A 99 -7.00 -9.45 -3.33
CA TRP A 99 -6.84 -8.18 -4.06
C TRP A 99 -8.10 -7.77 -4.83
N THR A 100 -9.04 -8.69 -5.01
CA THR A 100 -10.26 -8.53 -5.84
C THR A 100 -11.55 -8.53 -5.02
N ARG A 101 -11.47 -8.36 -3.69
CA ARG A 101 -12.64 -8.15 -2.83
C ARG A 101 -12.65 -6.76 -2.25
#